data_AF-A0A9P6P0V4-F1
#
_entry.id   AF-A0A9P6P0V4-F1
#
_cell.length_a   1.000
_cell.length_b   1.000
_cell.length_c   1.000
_cell.angle_alpha   90.00
_cell.angle_beta   90.00
_cell.angle_gamma   90.00
#
_symmetry.space_group_name_H-M   'P 1'
#
loop_
_entity.id
_entity.type
_entity.pdbx_description
1 polymer ?
#
loop_
_entity_poly.entity_id
_entity_poly.type
_entity_poly.pdbx_seq_one_letter_code
_entity_poly.pdbx_strand_id
1 'polypeptide(L)'
;MWTELSAILSSLQRIQHYIHGDGQNSRKYLYAADVADALDVVFRKGQVDEIYNIGSTMEFSNLELCKKLIRLFGYQDEEIDDHIEFVQDRPLSDKRYDISYSKIEDLGWKAKIDIDQGLLKTTLARRYVSFKGIKRAPARFKIDISQQYHNERNQVVCYPGSVFEGTVRLHLTEPLDAQQLKITFKARINYDAMGWGKSKNDGRLFAVRTVLWGGHNNENGPWQTLDAGEYSFPFVCQLPLVNYPPSFEHHFIATTFTLAASLERPGQESFQSDACNIYFQPILETSLVKPLGPYTEEVKIAGTIYAFVSLPSLAYNVFEHKKIPVRLSIHSSRQQTEKSDSFAQIHVYLKRHMTIFHDSFSRTEATTISQVDQRVAPGDDITVNLHLPQDQTVTLCYSKRFSIDYRVGISVKTRHGPLITKKKLLSIPITFGTLPVGARAPADLTKFTDDRIINDTTLRTKPKFLRPMRWENELPAYDLVRPPSYSTAVSPAVLY
;
A
#
# COMPACT_ATOMS: atom_id res chain seq x y z
N MET A 1 -31.01 -8.17 -8.52
CA MET A 1 -31.78 -7.01 -8.01
C MET A 1 -30.92 -6.07 -7.17
N TRP A 2 -30.15 -6.58 -6.19
CA TRP A 2 -29.29 -5.76 -5.31
C TRP A 2 -28.16 -4.97 -6.00
N THR A 3 -27.70 -5.37 -7.19
CA THR A 3 -26.55 -4.74 -7.88
C THR A 3 -26.86 -3.38 -8.50
N GLU A 4 -28.08 -3.14 -9.00
CA GLU A 4 -28.42 -1.87 -9.68
C GLU A 4 -28.68 -0.74 -8.69
N LEU A 5 -29.44 -1.01 -7.62
CA LEU A 5 -29.64 -0.03 -6.54
C LEU A 5 -28.37 0.23 -5.73
N SER A 6 -27.52 -0.78 -5.52
CA SER A 6 -26.21 -0.61 -4.89
C SER A 6 -25.29 0.27 -5.73
N ALA A 7 -25.32 0.16 -7.06
CA ALA A 7 -24.53 1.01 -7.94
C ALA A 7 -25.00 2.47 -7.85
N ILE A 8 -26.32 2.71 -7.91
CA ILE A 8 -26.91 4.05 -7.80
C ILE A 8 -26.66 4.67 -6.41
N LEU A 9 -26.76 3.88 -5.32
CA LEU A 9 -26.57 4.39 -3.95
C LEU A 9 -25.11 4.54 -3.51
N SER A 10 -24.19 3.76 -4.12
CA SER A 10 -22.74 3.84 -3.89
C SER A 10 -22.05 4.85 -4.81
N SER A 11 -22.65 5.18 -5.96
CA SER A 11 -22.11 6.20 -6.86
C SER A 11 -22.41 7.63 -6.40
N LEU A 12 -23.24 7.86 -5.37
CA LEU A 12 -23.58 9.19 -4.84
C LEU A 12 -22.42 9.96 -4.16
N GLN A 13 -21.18 9.44 -4.22
CA GLN A 13 -19.94 10.19 -3.93
C GLN A 13 -19.16 10.57 -5.20
N ARG A 14 -19.68 10.23 -6.39
CA ARG A 14 -19.12 10.49 -7.72
C ARG A 14 -20.21 10.97 -8.68
N ILE A 15 -19.78 11.70 -9.71
CA ILE A 15 -20.59 12.70 -10.41
C ILE A 15 -21.58 12.11 -11.45
N GLN A 16 -21.64 10.78 -11.68
CA GLN A 16 -22.53 10.15 -12.69
C GLN A 16 -23.14 8.80 -12.27
N HIS A 17 -24.36 8.53 -12.76
CA HIS A 17 -25.15 7.32 -12.54
C HIS A 17 -25.31 6.49 -13.81
N TYR A 18 -24.92 5.22 -13.75
CA TYR A 18 -24.96 4.33 -14.91
C TYR A 18 -26.29 3.56 -15.01
N ILE A 19 -26.96 3.66 -16.16
CA ILE A 19 -28.19 2.92 -16.47
C ILE A 19 -27.92 1.92 -17.61
N HIS A 20 -28.29 0.66 -17.42
CA HIS A 20 -28.16 -0.36 -18.47
C HIS A 20 -29.19 -0.17 -19.58
N GLY A 21 -28.73 -0.29 -20.83
CA GLY A 21 -29.57 -0.18 -22.02
C GLY A 21 -30.12 1.24 -22.17
N ASP A 22 -31.42 1.37 -22.40
CA ASP A 22 -32.14 2.63 -22.48
C ASP A 22 -32.89 2.97 -21.17
N GLY A 23 -32.73 2.16 -20.13
CA GLY A 23 -33.41 2.34 -18.84
C GLY A 23 -34.91 2.05 -18.84
N GLN A 24 -35.51 1.59 -19.95
CA GLN A 24 -36.94 1.29 -20.05
C GLN A 24 -37.36 0.00 -19.33
N ASN A 25 -36.40 -0.76 -18.79
CA ASN A 25 -36.67 -1.95 -18.00
C ASN A 25 -37.50 -1.59 -16.75
N SER A 26 -38.69 -2.17 -16.64
CA SER A 26 -39.65 -1.89 -15.58
C SER A 26 -39.62 -2.95 -14.49
N ARG A 27 -39.73 -2.51 -13.24
CA ARG A 27 -39.68 -3.35 -12.05
C ARG A 27 -40.74 -2.91 -11.06
N LYS A 28 -41.30 -3.89 -10.34
CA LYS A 28 -42.16 -3.63 -9.18
C LYS A 28 -41.30 -3.40 -7.94
N TYR A 29 -41.50 -2.29 -7.26
CA TYR A 29 -40.73 -1.90 -6.07
C TYR A 29 -41.59 -2.03 -4.81
N LEU A 30 -40.93 -2.38 -3.71
CA LEU A 30 -41.53 -2.51 -2.38
C LEU A 30 -40.60 -1.89 -1.34
N TYR A 31 -41.18 -1.29 -0.31
CA TYR A 31 -40.40 -0.84 0.84
C TYR A 31 -39.99 -2.04 1.69
N ALA A 32 -38.76 -2.03 2.22
CA ALA A 32 -38.21 -3.18 2.94
C ALA A 32 -39.05 -3.61 4.15
N ALA A 33 -39.67 -2.65 4.87
CA ALA A 33 -40.54 -2.96 5.99
C ALA A 33 -41.85 -3.65 5.56
N ASP A 34 -42.36 -3.34 4.36
CA ASP A 34 -43.55 -4.02 3.82
C ASP A 34 -43.22 -5.48 3.47
N VAL A 35 -41.99 -5.76 3.01
CA VAL A 35 -41.53 -7.15 2.79
C VAL A 35 -41.43 -7.92 4.12
N ALA A 36 -40.95 -7.29 5.19
CA ALA A 36 -40.91 -7.91 6.51
C ALA A 36 -42.33 -8.19 7.06
N ASP A 37 -43.25 -7.25 6.88
CA ASP A 37 -44.67 -7.39 7.23
C ASP A 37 -45.33 -8.53 6.45
N ALA A 38 -45.04 -8.65 5.15
CA ALA A 38 -45.51 -9.73 4.29
C ALA A 38 -45.06 -11.10 4.80
N LEU A 39 -43.79 -11.21 5.21
CA LEU A 39 -43.24 -12.45 5.76
C LEU A 39 -43.92 -12.82 7.08
N ASP A 40 -44.21 -11.88 7.97
CA ASP A 40 -44.95 -12.14 9.21
C ASP A 40 -46.40 -12.60 8.93
N VAL A 41 -47.07 -12.01 7.93
CA VAL A 41 -48.41 -12.45 7.52
C VAL A 41 -48.39 -13.89 6.99
N VAL A 42 -47.46 -14.20 6.08
CA VAL A 42 -47.31 -15.56 5.54
C VAL A 42 -46.97 -16.54 6.66
N PHE A 43 -46.10 -16.17 7.59
CA PHE A 43 -45.74 -17.01 8.73
C PHE A 43 -46.94 -17.34 9.64
N ARG A 44 -47.85 -16.39 9.86
CA ARG A 44 -49.01 -16.57 10.76
C ARG A 44 -50.24 -17.18 10.11
N LYS A 45 -50.44 -16.89 8.82
CA LYS A 45 -51.70 -17.20 8.11
C LYS A 45 -51.53 -18.04 6.86
N GLY A 46 -50.29 -18.20 6.37
CA GLY A 46 -49.99 -19.00 5.20
C GLY A 46 -50.24 -20.48 5.46
N GLN A 47 -50.52 -21.22 4.39
CA GLN A 47 -50.60 -22.67 4.42
C GLN A 47 -49.22 -23.27 4.18
N VAL A 48 -48.96 -24.38 4.86
CA VAL A 48 -47.72 -25.15 4.66
C VAL A 48 -47.70 -25.69 3.23
N ASP A 49 -46.52 -25.75 2.62
CA ASP A 49 -46.27 -26.20 1.24
C ASP A 49 -46.85 -25.31 0.12
N GLU A 50 -47.32 -24.10 0.44
CA GLU A 50 -47.76 -23.11 -0.54
C GLU A 50 -46.68 -22.08 -0.90
N ILE A 51 -46.77 -21.51 -2.11
CA ILE A 51 -45.87 -20.47 -2.61
C ILE A 51 -46.57 -19.11 -2.59
N TYR A 52 -46.03 -18.18 -1.80
CA TYR A 52 -46.52 -16.81 -1.69
C TYR A 52 -45.52 -15.83 -2.29
N ASN A 53 -45.85 -15.27 -3.46
CA ASN A 53 -45.07 -14.18 -4.05
C ASN A 53 -45.41 -12.86 -3.32
N ILE A 54 -44.39 -12.08 -3.01
CA ILE A 54 -44.54 -10.76 -2.39
C ILE A 54 -44.31 -9.71 -3.48
N GLY A 55 -45.33 -8.91 -3.78
CA GLY A 55 -45.31 -7.94 -4.87
C GLY A 55 -46.12 -6.68 -4.58
N SER A 56 -46.12 -5.76 -5.55
CA SER A 56 -46.88 -4.52 -5.49
C SER A 56 -47.44 -4.13 -6.85
N THR A 57 -48.37 -3.18 -6.86
CA THR A 57 -48.79 -2.47 -8.08
C THR A 57 -47.82 -1.35 -8.49
N MET A 58 -46.78 -1.10 -7.69
CA MET A 58 -45.85 0.02 -7.86
C MET A 58 -44.74 -0.35 -8.84
N GLU A 59 -45.03 -0.18 -10.12
CA GLU A 59 -44.10 -0.47 -11.20
C GLU A 59 -43.49 0.80 -11.78
N PHE A 60 -42.16 0.83 -11.87
CA PHE A 60 -41.39 1.96 -12.40
C PHE A 60 -40.27 1.45 -13.30
N SER A 61 -39.96 2.21 -14.36
CA SER A 61 -38.72 2.01 -15.11
C SER A 61 -37.50 2.38 -14.27
N ASN A 62 -36.36 1.80 -14.61
CA ASN A 62 -35.08 2.17 -13.98
C ASN A 62 -34.78 3.66 -14.18
N LEU A 63 -35.14 4.22 -15.35
CA LEU A 63 -34.98 5.64 -15.64
C LEU A 63 -35.85 6.51 -14.72
N GLU A 64 -37.16 6.22 -14.60
CA GLU A 64 -38.06 6.97 -13.72
C GLU A 64 -37.61 6.96 -12.26
N LEU A 65 -37.15 5.80 -11.78
CA LEU A 65 -36.63 5.66 -10.43
C LEU A 65 -35.36 6.49 -10.22
N CYS A 66 -34.44 6.47 -11.18
CA CYS A 66 -33.20 7.25 -11.14
C CYS A 66 -33.51 8.75 -11.08
N LYS A 67 -34.41 9.26 -11.94
CA LYS A 67 -34.83 10.67 -11.93
C LYS A 67 -35.49 11.08 -10.61
N LYS A 68 -36.36 10.23 -10.05
CA LYS A 68 -36.97 10.47 -8.73
C LYS A 68 -35.92 10.56 -7.62
N LEU A 69 -34.90 9.71 -7.64
CA LEU A 69 -33.79 9.75 -6.68
C LEU A 69 -32.98 11.04 -6.83
N ILE A 70 -32.55 11.41 -8.04
CA ILE A 70 -31.76 12.62 -8.30
C ILE A 70 -32.48 13.87 -7.77
N ARG A 71 -33.80 14.00 -8.01
CA ARG A 71 -34.62 15.08 -7.46
C ARG A 71 -34.63 15.13 -5.94
N LEU A 72 -34.74 13.98 -5.27
CA LEU A 72 -34.72 13.91 -3.80
C LEU A 72 -33.38 14.39 -3.21
N PHE A 73 -32.30 14.37 -3.99
CA PHE A 73 -31.00 14.90 -3.61
C PHE A 73 -30.82 16.41 -3.90
N GLY A 74 -31.81 17.07 -4.50
CA GLY A 74 -31.87 18.53 -4.63
C GLY A 74 -31.40 19.11 -5.96
N TYR A 75 -31.11 18.26 -6.96
CA TYR A 75 -30.82 18.68 -8.32
C TYR A 75 -32.10 19.14 -9.04
N GLN A 76 -31.98 20.19 -9.87
CA GLN A 76 -33.09 20.71 -10.66
C GLN A 76 -33.36 19.83 -11.88
N ASP A 77 -34.56 19.93 -12.47
CA ASP A 77 -34.98 19.07 -13.59
C ASP A 77 -34.04 19.20 -14.80
N GLU A 78 -33.45 20.37 -15.02
CA GLU A 78 -32.52 20.65 -16.11
C GLU A 78 -31.17 19.96 -15.94
N GLU A 79 -30.78 19.61 -14.70
CA GLU A 79 -29.49 18.99 -14.37
C GLU A 79 -29.57 17.45 -14.35
N ILE A 80 -30.78 16.87 -14.36
CA ILE A 80 -30.98 15.44 -14.15
C ILE A 80 -30.27 14.58 -15.20
N ASP A 81 -30.36 14.99 -16.47
CA ASP A 81 -29.82 14.19 -17.57
C ASP A 81 -28.28 14.21 -17.60
N ASP A 82 -27.63 15.26 -17.05
CA ASP A 82 -26.16 15.35 -16.92
C ASP A 82 -25.60 14.32 -15.93
N HIS A 83 -26.45 13.82 -15.02
CA HIS A 83 -26.11 12.84 -14.02
C HIS A 83 -26.37 11.39 -14.47
N ILE A 84 -26.84 11.15 -15.70
CA ILE A 84 -27.20 9.82 -16.19
C ILE A 84 -26.30 9.44 -17.37
N GLU A 85 -25.65 8.28 -17.27
CA GLU A 85 -24.87 7.69 -18.36
C GLU A 85 -25.42 6.31 -18.72
N PHE A 86 -25.71 6.08 -20.00
CA PHE A 86 -26.22 4.79 -20.47
C PHE A 86 -25.05 3.86 -20.80
N VAL A 87 -25.07 2.66 -20.22
CA VAL A 87 -24.08 1.59 -20.46
C VAL A 87 -24.70 0.44 -21.22
N GLN A 88 -23.85 -0.38 -21.83
CA GLN A 88 -24.30 -1.57 -22.57
C GLN A 88 -25.24 -2.43 -21.71
N ASP A 89 -26.35 -2.84 -22.33
CA ASP A 89 -27.34 -3.68 -21.65
C ASP A 89 -26.77 -5.08 -21.36
N ARG A 90 -27.32 -5.73 -20.34
CA ARG A 90 -26.89 -7.06 -19.94
C ARG A 90 -27.54 -8.11 -20.86
N PRO A 91 -26.77 -9.09 -21.37
CA PRO A 91 -27.34 -10.20 -22.14
C PRO A 91 -28.46 -10.87 -21.32
N LEU A 92 -29.59 -11.15 -21.97
CA LEU A 92 -30.78 -11.80 -21.36
C LEU A 92 -31.49 -10.97 -20.28
N SER A 93 -31.44 -9.63 -20.36
CA SER A 93 -32.23 -8.76 -19.47
C SER A 93 -33.70 -8.75 -19.87
N ASP A 94 -34.59 -9.22 -18.99
CA ASP A 94 -36.03 -9.14 -19.21
C ASP A 94 -36.51 -7.69 -19.07
N LYS A 95 -37.34 -7.26 -20.03
CA LYS A 95 -37.95 -5.92 -20.01
C LYS A 95 -38.79 -5.68 -18.76
N ARG A 96 -39.49 -6.71 -18.28
CA ARG A 96 -40.44 -6.60 -17.17
C ARG A 96 -40.50 -7.91 -16.38
N TYR A 97 -40.46 -7.82 -15.04
CA TYR A 97 -40.77 -8.94 -14.14
C TYR A 97 -42.19 -8.77 -13.61
N ASP A 98 -43.15 -9.41 -14.28
CA ASP A 98 -44.51 -9.47 -13.76
C ASP A 98 -44.71 -10.75 -12.94
N ILE A 99 -45.13 -10.58 -11.70
CA ILE A 99 -45.41 -11.68 -10.77
C ILE A 99 -46.83 -11.49 -10.22
N SER A 100 -47.57 -12.60 -10.14
CA SER A 100 -48.85 -12.63 -9.43
C SER A 100 -48.60 -12.77 -7.93
N TYR A 101 -49.23 -11.90 -7.14
CA TYR A 101 -49.17 -11.88 -5.68
C TYR A 101 -50.57 -12.00 -5.05
N SER A 102 -51.55 -12.52 -5.79
CA SER A 102 -52.94 -12.65 -5.30
C SER A 102 -53.04 -13.48 -4.02
N LYS A 103 -52.26 -14.55 -3.91
CA LYS A 103 -52.27 -15.45 -2.74
C LYS A 103 -51.97 -14.75 -1.42
N ILE A 104 -51.09 -13.74 -1.43
CA ILE A 104 -50.77 -13.00 -0.18
C ILE A 104 -51.81 -11.90 0.09
N GLU A 105 -52.46 -11.36 -0.95
CA GLU A 105 -53.62 -10.46 -0.79
C GLU A 105 -54.81 -11.18 -0.15
N ASP A 106 -55.05 -12.44 -0.50
CA ASP A 106 -56.09 -13.28 0.11
C ASP A 106 -55.86 -13.50 1.62
N LEU A 107 -54.61 -13.37 2.11
CA LEU A 107 -54.29 -13.38 3.54
C LEU A 107 -54.53 -12.04 4.25
N GLY A 108 -54.98 -11.03 3.50
CA GLY A 108 -55.24 -9.66 3.95
C GLY A 108 -54.00 -8.77 4.01
N TRP A 109 -52.91 -9.14 3.34
CA TRP A 109 -51.72 -8.28 3.25
C TRP A 109 -51.78 -7.38 2.02
N LYS A 110 -51.33 -6.14 2.18
CA LYS A 110 -51.11 -5.20 1.09
C LYS A 110 -49.94 -4.29 1.47
N ALA A 111 -49.13 -3.92 0.47
CA ALA A 111 -48.07 -2.92 0.64
C ALA A 111 -48.66 -1.61 1.19
N LYS A 112 -48.02 -1.05 2.22
CA LYS A 112 -48.53 0.12 2.95
C LYS A 112 -47.84 1.40 2.52
N ILE A 113 -46.59 1.30 2.04
CA ILE A 113 -45.75 2.45 1.72
C ILE A 113 -45.68 2.61 0.20
N ASP A 114 -46.12 3.78 -0.29
CA ASP A 114 -45.96 4.14 -1.70
C ASP A 114 -44.49 4.43 -2.07
N ILE A 115 -44.18 4.54 -3.36
CA ILE A 115 -42.79 4.72 -3.81
C ILE A 115 -42.17 6.03 -3.32
N ASP A 116 -42.92 7.13 -3.29
CA ASP A 116 -42.38 8.45 -2.98
C ASP A 116 -42.12 8.57 -1.47
N GLN A 117 -43.03 8.05 -0.65
CA GLN A 117 -42.83 7.88 0.78
C GLN A 117 -41.71 6.89 1.09
N GLY A 118 -41.62 5.78 0.35
CA GLY A 118 -40.58 4.77 0.52
C GLY A 118 -39.20 5.33 0.21
N LEU A 119 -39.06 6.06 -0.90
CA LEU A 119 -37.85 6.76 -1.28
C LEU A 119 -37.51 7.87 -0.29
N LEU A 120 -38.49 8.68 0.14
CA LEU A 120 -38.28 9.70 1.15
C LEU A 120 -37.85 9.09 2.49
N LYS A 121 -38.47 8.00 2.97
CA LYS A 121 -38.06 7.31 4.21
C LYS A 121 -36.70 6.65 4.07
N THR A 122 -36.37 6.10 2.91
CA THR A 122 -35.05 5.47 2.67
C THR A 122 -33.95 6.53 2.61
N THR A 123 -34.19 7.62 1.88
CA THR A 123 -33.27 8.76 1.82
C THR A 123 -33.21 9.48 3.15
N LEU A 124 -34.32 9.70 3.86
CA LEU A 124 -34.37 10.29 5.21
C LEU A 124 -33.78 9.39 6.28
N ALA A 125 -33.88 8.06 6.22
CA ALA A 125 -33.18 7.18 7.16
C ALA A 125 -31.67 7.31 6.97
N ARG A 126 -31.20 7.36 5.71
CA ARG A 126 -29.81 7.71 5.39
C ARG A 126 -29.50 9.15 5.82
N ARG A 127 -30.42 10.10 5.62
CA ARG A 127 -30.34 11.52 6.01
C ARG A 127 -30.44 11.69 7.53
N TYR A 128 -31.04 10.81 8.31
CA TYR A 128 -31.10 10.89 9.78
C TYR A 128 -29.85 10.30 10.39
N VAL A 129 -29.33 9.22 9.79
CA VAL A 129 -27.98 8.68 10.07
C VAL A 129 -26.88 9.65 9.56
N SER A 130 -27.17 10.50 8.57
CA SER A 130 -26.25 11.44 7.92
C SER A 130 -26.40 12.91 8.33
N PHE A 131 -27.54 13.40 8.81
CA PHE A 131 -27.79 14.82 9.16
C PHE A 131 -27.84 15.06 10.66
N LYS A 132 -27.99 14.04 11.52
CA LYS A 132 -27.68 14.23 12.96
C LYS A 132 -26.19 14.16 13.27
N GLY A 133 -25.30 14.18 12.28
CA GLY A 133 -23.88 14.35 12.57
C GLY A 133 -22.85 14.25 11.44
N ILE A 134 -23.14 14.55 10.16
CA ILE A 134 -22.01 14.92 9.27
C ILE A 134 -21.57 16.33 9.68
N LYS A 135 -20.77 16.37 10.75
CA LYS A 135 -19.75 17.38 10.88
C LYS A 135 -18.76 17.11 9.73
N ARG A 136 -18.46 18.13 8.93
CA ARG A 136 -17.59 18.01 7.75
C ARG A 136 -16.28 17.32 8.11
N ALA A 137 -15.71 16.55 7.18
CA ALA A 137 -14.38 16.00 7.36
C ALA A 137 -13.40 17.14 7.70
N PRO A 138 -12.38 16.91 8.54
CA PRO A 138 -11.39 17.92 8.82
C PRO A 138 -10.84 18.49 7.52
N ALA A 139 -10.77 19.82 7.40
CA ALA A 139 -10.24 20.47 6.21
C ALA A 139 -8.78 20.09 5.95
N ARG A 140 -8.05 19.68 7.00
CA ARG A 140 -6.73 19.07 6.89
C ARG A 140 -6.56 17.99 7.94
N PHE A 141 -6.13 16.80 7.55
CA PHE A 141 -5.76 15.75 8.49
C PHE A 141 -4.57 14.94 7.97
N LYS A 142 -3.38 15.30 8.44
CA LYS A 142 -2.12 14.74 7.92
C LYS A 142 -1.09 14.50 9.02
N ILE A 143 -0.09 13.69 8.69
CA ILE A 143 1.05 13.40 9.55
C ILE A 143 2.27 14.09 8.94
N ASP A 144 2.89 14.99 9.70
CA ASP A 144 4.15 15.63 9.32
C ASP A 144 5.29 15.03 10.15
N ILE A 145 6.27 14.44 9.48
CA ILE A 145 7.51 13.96 10.13
C ILE A 145 8.56 15.08 10.11
N SER A 146 9.42 15.17 11.11
CA SER A 146 10.49 16.19 11.13
C SER A 146 11.42 16.07 9.91
N GLN A 147 11.85 17.21 9.36
CA GLN A 147 12.63 17.27 8.11
C GLN A 147 13.95 16.49 8.17
N GLN A 148 14.56 16.36 9.35
CA GLN A 148 15.79 15.58 9.57
C GLN A 148 15.68 14.09 9.20
N TYR A 149 14.46 13.53 9.12
CA TYR A 149 14.23 12.13 8.74
C TYR A 149 13.93 11.96 7.24
N HIS A 150 14.05 13.02 6.45
CA HIS A 150 13.84 12.97 5.01
C HIS A 150 15.17 12.79 4.27
N ASN A 151 15.18 11.93 3.25
CA ASN A 151 16.31 11.83 2.33
C ASN A 151 16.28 12.94 1.27
N GLU A 152 17.29 12.97 0.38
CA GLU A 152 17.39 13.92 -0.74
C GLU A 152 16.19 13.88 -1.71
N ARG A 153 15.42 12.78 -1.69
CA ARG A 153 14.19 12.59 -2.48
C ARG A 153 12.93 12.99 -1.71
N ASN A 154 13.07 13.63 -0.55
CA ASN A 154 11.99 14.02 0.36
C ASN A 154 11.13 12.84 0.83
N GLN A 155 11.71 11.65 0.95
CA GLN A 155 11.07 10.46 1.51
C GLN A 155 11.47 10.29 2.96
N VAL A 156 10.52 9.95 3.84
CA VAL A 156 10.82 9.61 5.23
C VAL A 156 11.57 8.29 5.27
N VAL A 157 12.83 8.28 5.73
CA VAL A 157 13.65 7.07 5.81
C VAL A 157 13.84 6.67 7.27
N CYS A 158 13.75 5.37 7.55
CA CYS A 158 14.12 4.82 8.85
C CYS A 158 14.95 3.55 8.72
N TYR A 159 15.69 3.26 9.78
CA TYR A 159 16.60 2.12 9.90
C TYR A 159 16.24 1.30 11.15
N PRO A 160 16.74 0.06 11.28
CA PRO A 160 16.73 -0.65 12.56
C PRO A 160 17.24 0.25 13.70
N GLY A 161 16.48 0.35 14.79
CA GLY A 161 16.82 1.17 15.95
C GLY A 161 16.54 2.67 15.81
N SER A 162 16.08 3.17 14.66
CA SER A 162 15.76 4.59 14.49
C SER A 162 14.69 5.06 15.47
N VAL A 163 14.89 6.26 16.02
CA VAL A 163 13.87 7.03 16.71
C VAL A 163 13.51 8.18 15.81
N PHE A 164 12.22 8.33 15.48
CA PHE A 164 11.74 9.46 14.70
C PHE A 164 10.55 10.12 15.38
N GLU A 165 10.41 11.42 15.15
CA GLU A 165 9.37 12.27 15.72
C GLU A 165 8.56 12.92 14.60
N GLY A 166 7.31 13.22 14.93
CA GLY A 166 6.41 13.91 14.02
C GLY A 166 5.21 14.47 14.76
N THR A 167 4.36 15.15 14.00
CA THR A 167 3.16 15.80 14.50
C THR A 167 1.98 15.44 13.61
N VAL A 168 0.90 14.97 14.23
CA VAL A 168 -0.39 14.84 13.55
C VAL A 168 -1.05 16.21 13.55
N ARG A 169 -1.25 16.80 12.36
CA ARG A 169 -1.91 18.08 12.17
C ARG A 169 -3.36 17.87 11.76
N LEU A 170 -4.25 18.47 12.52
CA LEU A 170 -5.69 18.42 12.32
C LEU A 170 -6.21 19.87 12.22
N HIS A 171 -6.91 20.19 11.15
CA HIS A 171 -7.59 21.47 10.97
C HIS A 171 -9.09 21.26 10.85
N LEU A 172 -9.84 21.84 11.79
CA LEU A 172 -11.29 21.76 11.86
C LEU A 172 -11.89 23.11 11.49
N THR A 173 -12.78 23.13 10.50
CA THR A 173 -13.54 24.34 10.12
C THR A 173 -14.74 24.58 11.01
N GLU A 174 -15.24 23.53 11.67
CA GLU A 174 -16.42 23.53 12.53
C GLU A 174 -16.13 22.66 13.76
N PRO A 175 -16.75 22.94 14.93
CA PRO A 175 -16.52 22.15 16.14
C PRO A 175 -16.90 20.67 15.94
N LEU A 176 -16.01 19.74 16.27
CA LEU A 176 -16.12 18.29 16.05
C LEU A 176 -16.16 17.51 17.36
N ASP A 177 -17.17 16.64 17.53
CA ASP A 177 -17.19 15.74 18.69
C ASP A 177 -16.29 14.54 18.39
N ALA A 178 -15.25 14.35 19.20
CA ALA A 178 -14.26 13.31 19.01
C ALA A 178 -13.89 12.68 20.36
N GLN A 179 -13.70 11.35 20.37
CA GLN A 179 -13.37 10.63 21.58
C GLN A 179 -11.87 10.45 21.75
N GLN A 180 -11.21 9.96 20.69
CA GLN A 180 -9.80 9.61 20.71
C GLN A 180 -9.17 9.88 19.33
N LEU A 181 -7.97 10.43 19.36
CA LEU A 181 -7.06 10.45 18.23
C LEU A 181 -6.04 9.33 18.42
N LYS A 182 -6.04 8.36 17.52
CA LYS A 182 -5.10 7.24 17.50
C LYS A 182 -4.12 7.41 16.36
N ILE A 183 -2.89 6.97 16.57
CA ILE A 183 -1.89 6.84 15.50
C ILE A 183 -1.47 5.38 15.41
N THR A 184 -1.41 4.86 14.19
CA THR A 184 -1.09 3.46 13.90
C THR A 184 0.10 3.42 12.96
N PHE A 185 1.14 2.67 13.37
CA PHE A 185 2.26 2.32 12.51
C PHE A 185 2.16 0.85 12.14
N LYS A 186 1.97 0.57 10.84
CA LYS A 186 1.80 -0.77 10.29
C LYS A 186 2.90 -1.07 9.29
N ALA A 187 3.39 -2.30 9.30
CA ALA A 187 4.29 -2.82 8.28
C ALA A 187 3.76 -4.15 7.75
N ARG A 188 3.76 -4.32 6.43
CA ARG A 188 3.21 -5.49 5.75
C ARG A 188 4.08 -5.89 4.57
N ILE A 189 4.18 -7.18 4.34
CA ILE A 189 4.67 -7.81 3.13
C ILE A 189 3.48 -8.41 2.42
N ASN A 190 3.23 -7.96 1.20
CA ASN A 190 2.28 -8.58 0.31
C ASN A 190 3.02 -9.55 -0.61
N TYR A 191 2.81 -10.86 -0.42
CA TYR A 191 3.37 -11.92 -1.26
C TYR A 191 2.52 -12.24 -2.49
N ASP A 192 1.41 -11.53 -2.68
CA ASP A 192 0.44 -11.80 -3.75
C ASP A 192 -0.09 -10.50 -4.36
N ALA A 193 0.81 -9.61 -4.78
CA ALA A 193 0.42 -8.37 -5.47
C ALA A 193 -0.36 -8.61 -6.79
N MET A 194 -0.43 -9.86 -7.30
CA MET A 194 -1.20 -10.25 -8.48
C MET A 194 -2.44 -11.13 -8.21
N GLY A 195 -2.77 -11.51 -6.97
CA GLY A 195 -4.05 -12.15 -6.60
C GLY A 195 -4.19 -13.67 -6.83
N TRP A 196 -3.09 -14.43 -6.94
CA TRP A 196 -3.06 -15.87 -7.25
C TRP A 196 -3.21 -16.78 -6.02
N GLY A 197 -3.14 -16.23 -4.82
CA GLY A 197 -3.34 -16.96 -3.59
C GLY A 197 -3.97 -16.07 -2.54
N LYS A 198 -5.25 -16.30 -2.24
CA LYS A 198 -5.87 -15.85 -0.99
C LYS A 198 -5.13 -16.49 0.20
N SER A 199 -3.91 -16.02 0.48
CA SER A 199 -3.20 -16.36 1.69
C SER A 199 -4.05 -15.84 2.83
N LYS A 200 -4.68 -16.74 3.56
CA LYS A 200 -5.44 -16.43 4.79
C LYS A 200 -4.55 -15.77 5.85
N ASN A 201 -3.22 -15.85 5.73
CA ASN A 201 -2.29 -15.20 6.64
C ASN A 201 -1.85 -13.85 6.08
N ASP A 202 -2.31 -12.81 6.78
CA ASP A 202 -1.89 -11.42 6.64
C ASP A 202 -0.37 -11.37 6.79
N GLY A 203 0.38 -11.03 5.74
CA GLY A 203 1.84 -10.87 5.75
C GLY A 203 2.30 -9.67 6.58
N ARG A 204 1.67 -9.43 7.73
CA ARG A 204 1.92 -8.33 8.64
C ARG A 204 3.23 -8.56 9.36
N LEU A 205 4.17 -7.63 9.18
CA LEU A 205 5.40 -7.55 9.95
C LEU A 205 5.11 -7.06 11.37
N PHE A 206 4.37 -5.95 11.49
CA PHE A 206 3.84 -5.47 12.75
C PHE A 206 2.67 -4.52 12.52
N ALA A 207 1.88 -4.31 13.56
CA ALA A 207 0.94 -3.20 13.67
C ALA A 207 0.92 -2.73 15.12
N VAL A 208 1.34 -1.50 15.36
CA VAL A 208 1.33 -0.87 16.68
C VAL A 208 0.49 0.38 16.63
N ARG A 209 -0.26 0.62 17.70
CA ARG A 209 -1.14 1.78 17.83
C ARG A 209 -0.92 2.45 19.17
N THR A 210 -1.04 3.77 19.22
CA THR A 210 -1.13 4.52 20.47
C THR A 210 -2.21 5.59 20.36
N VAL A 211 -2.73 6.01 21.50
CA VAL A 211 -3.64 7.15 21.60
C VAL A 211 -2.78 8.40 21.81
N LEU A 212 -2.93 9.41 20.95
CA LEU A 212 -2.26 10.71 21.07
C LEU A 212 -3.08 11.71 21.87
N TRP A 213 -4.40 11.61 21.78
CA TRP A 213 -5.35 12.47 22.47
C TRP A 213 -6.65 11.71 22.73
N GLY A 214 -7.35 12.06 23.81
CA GLY A 214 -8.53 11.34 24.29
C GLY A 214 -8.19 10.28 25.34
N GLY A 215 -9.06 10.14 26.36
CA GLY A 215 -8.79 9.31 27.53
C GLY A 215 -9.09 7.82 27.31
N HIS A 216 -8.27 6.96 27.92
CA HIS A 216 -8.45 5.49 27.93
C HIS A 216 -9.55 5.02 28.93
N ASN A 217 -10.05 5.93 29.79
CA ASN A 217 -10.87 5.62 30.97
C ASN A 217 -12.32 6.14 30.94
N ASN A 218 -12.78 6.75 29.85
CA ASN A 218 -14.15 7.24 29.75
C ASN A 218 -14.93 6.44 28.70
N GLU A 219 -15.24 5.19 29.02
CA GLU A 219 -16.32 4.48 28.32
C GLU A 219 -17.69 5.11 28.65
N ASN A 220 -17.79 5.90 29.75
CA ASN A 220 -19.02 6.55 30.22
C ASN A 220 -18.89 8.07 30.50
N GLY A 221 -17.80 8.73 30.09
CA GLY A 221 -17.64 10.18 30.30
C GLY A 221 -18.28 11.02 29.18
N PRO A 222 -18.64 12.30 29.44
CA PRO A 222 -19.15 13.18 28.40
C PRO A 222 -18.12 13.36 27.27
N TRP A 223 -18.59 13.29 26.03
CA TRP A 223 -17.77 13.46 24.83
C TRP A 223 -17.07 14.81 24.82
N GLN A 224 -15.81 14.85 24.35
CA GLN A 224 -15.09 16.10 24.17
C GLN A 224 -15.42 16.69 22.78
N THR A 225 -15.86 17.93 22.76
CA THR A 225 -16.01 18.71 21.53
C THR A 225 -14.70 19.46 21.29
N LEU A 226 -14.06 19.18 20.16
CA LEU A 226 -12.95 19.97 19.63
C LEU A 226 -13.55 21.19 18.94
N ASP A 227 -13.18 22.40 19.33
CA ASP A 227 -13.61 23.62 18.64
C ASP A 227 -13.01 23.73 17.24
N ALA A 228 -13.53 24.65 16.42
CA ALA A 228 -12.90 24.97 15.14
C ALA A 228 -11.51 25.58 15.38
N GLY A 229 -10.49 25.11 14.65
CA GLY A 229 -9.11 25.51 14.89
C GLY A 229 -8.08 24.57 14.29
N GLU A 230 -6.80 24.90 14.50
CA GLU A 230 -5.67 24.04 14.19
C GLU A 230 -5.22 23.30 15.45
N TYR A 231 -4.95 22.01 15.30
CA TYR A 231 -4.49 21.15 16.39
C TYR A 231 -3.25 20.39 15.96
N SER A 232 -2.30 20.28 16.87
CA SER A 232 -1.02 19.60 16.65
C SER A 232 -0.76 18.59 17.76
N PHE A 233 -0.66 17.31 17.38
CA PHE A 233 -0.42 16.22 18.32
C PHE A 233 0.94 15.58 18.05
N PRO A 234 1.98 15.90 18.85
CA PRO A 234 3.32 15.35 18.66
C PRO A 234 3.37 13.87 19.06
N PHE A 235 4.22 13.11 18.39
CA PHE A 235 4.52 11.72 18.70
C PHE A 235 5.99 11.41 18.46
N VAL A 236 6.49 10.41 19.19
CA VAL A 236 7.84 9.85 18.99
C VAL A 236 7.69 8.35 18.82
N CYS A 237 8.34 7.77 17.82
CA CYS A 237 8.32 6.35 17.54
C CYS A 237 9.74 5.79 17.46
N GLN A 238 10.02 4.74 18.25
CA GLN A 238 11.27 4.01 18.24
C GLN A 238 11.09 2.66 17.54
N LEU A 239 11.89 2.39 16.51
CA LEU A 239 12.01 1.07 15.91
C LEU A 239 12.89 0.14 16.76
N PRO A 240 12.60 -1.16 16.77
CA PRO A 240 13.51 -2.16 17.34
C PRO A 240 14.76 -2.31 16.46
N LEU A 241 15.81 -2.91 17.01
CA LEU A 241 17.03 -3.27 16.28
C LEU A 241 16.82 -4.58 15.49
N VAL A 242 15.81 -4.57 14.61
CA VAL A 242 15.42 -5.69 13.75
C VAL A 242 15.55 -5.26 12.30
N ASN A 243 16.30 -6.03 11.52
CA ASN A 243 16.42 -5.90 10.08
C ASN A 243 15.18 -6.50 9.39
N TYR A 244 14.11 -5.72 9.30
CA TYR A 244 12.97 -6.04 8.44
C TYR A 244 13.38 -6.05 6.96
N PRO A 245 12.57 -6.62 6.06
CA PRO A 245 12.82 -6.45 4.65
C PRO A 245 12.67 -4.98 4.21
N PRO A 246 13.44 -4.51 3.21
CA PRO A 246 13.44 -3.11 2.77
C PRO A 246 12.08 -2.71 2.21
N SER A 247 11.73 -1.42 2.34
CA SER A 247 10.61 -0.84 1.59
C SER A 247 10.88 -0.95 0.10
N PHE A 248 9.98 -1.65 -0.60
CA PHE A 248 10.16 -1.99 -2.00
C PHE A 248 8.83 -2.40 -2.61
N GLU A 249 8.61 -2.01 -3.87
CA GLU A 249 7.44 -2.36 -4.65
C GLU A 249 7.83 -3.14 -5.90
N HIS A 250 7.21 -4.32 -6.05
CA HIS A 250 7.29 -5.15 -7.22
C HIS A 250 5.93 -5.75 -7.52
N HIS A 251 5.73 -6.13 -8.78
CA HIS A 251 4.50 -6.80 -9.19
C HIS A 251 4.28 -8.16 -8.50
N PHE A 252 5.32 -8.77 -7.93
CA PHE A 252 5.21 -10.03 -7.17
C PHE A 252 5.24 -9.87 -5.65
N ILE A 253 5.94 -8.85 -5.15
CA ILE A 253 6.11 -8.65 -3.72
C ILE A 253 6.23 -7.17 -3.42
N ALA A 254 5.50 -6.72 -2.40
CA ALA A 254 5.60 -5.35 -1.92
C ALA A 254 5.76 -5.35 -0.41
N THR A 255 6.76 -4.63 0.10
CA THR A 255 6.93 -4.41 1.54
C THR A 255 6.67 -2.94 1.82
N THR A 256 5.64 -2.67 2.63
CA THR A 256 5.17 -1.32 2.92
C THR A 256 5.20 -1.06 4.41
N PHE A 257 5.60 0.17 4.77
CA PHE A 257 5.59 0.69 6.13
C PHE A 257 4.78 1.98 6.08
N THR A 258 3.68 2.04 6.84
CA THR A 258 2.71 3.12 6.73
C THR A 258 2.28 3.58 8.10
N LEU A 259 2.27 4.90 8.27
CA LEU A 259 1.78 5.59 9.44
C LEU A 259 0.45 6.28 9.08
N ALA A 260 -0.58 6.08 9.90
CA ALA A 260 -1.89 6.68 9.68
C ALA A 260 -2.51 7.06 11.02
N ALA A 261 -3.20 8.19 11.08
CA ALA A 261 -3.92 8.65 12.24
C ALA A 261 -5.42 8.48 12.01
N SER A 262 -6.14 8.13 13.07
CA SER A 262 -7.59 7.94 13.04
C SER A 262 -8.25 8.72 14.16
N LEU A 263 -9.25 9.53 13.82
CA LEU A 263 -10.04 10.32 14.77
C LEU A 263 -11.40 9.64 14.96
N GLU A 264 -11.62 9.08 16.14
CA GLU A 264 -12.84 8.32 16.48
C GLU A 264 -13.99 9.25 16.91
N ARG A 265 -15.19 8.94 16.42
CA ARG A 265 -16.39 9.77 16.60
C ARG A 265 -17.57 8.94 17.15
N PRO A 266 -18.52 9.57 17.86
CA PRO A 266 -19.64 8.86 18.47
C PRO A 266 -20.59 8.27 17.41
N GLY A 267 -20.77 6.94 17.41
CA GLY A 267 -21.74 6.26 16.53
C GLY A 267 -21.46 6.41 15.02
N GLN A 268 -20.25 6.82 14.64
CA GLN A 268 -19.86 7.10 13.26
C GLN A 268 -18.49 6.52 12.93
N GLU A 269 -18.19 6.39 11.63
CA GLU A 269 -16.86 5.96 11.18
C GLU A 269 -15.78 6.98 11.57
N SER A 270 -14.61 6.47 11.96
CA SER A 270 -13.44 7.31 12.24
C SER A 270 -12.98 8.04 10.99
N PHE A 271 -12.62 9.31 11.11
CA PHE A 271 -11.85 9.96 10.04
C PHE A 271 -10.43 9.37 10.01
N GLN A 272 -9.85 9.23 8.83
CA GLN A 272 -8.49 8.74 8.61
C GLN A 272 -7.65 9.88 8.03
N SER A 273 -6.41 10.00 8.48
CA SER A 273 -5.46 10.94 7.90
C SER A 273 -4.94 10.43 6.56
N ASP A 274 -4.30 11.31 5.81
CA ASP A 274 -3.41 10.88 4.74
C ASP A 274 -2.37 9.90 5.29
N ALA A 275 -2.19 8.79 4.57
CA ALA A 275 -1.22 7.76 4.94
C ALA A 275 0.20 8.24 4.65
N CYS A 276 1.05 8.26 5.68
CA CYS A 276 2.47 8.58 5.55
C CYS A 276 3.26 7.30 5.30
N ASN A 277 3.83 7.15 4.11
CA ASN A 277 4.68 6.01 3.77
C ASN A 277 6.11 6.25 4.26
N ILE A 278 6.68 5.24 4.91
CA ILE A 278 8.05 5.27 5.44
C ILE A 278 8.91 4.30 4.61
N TYR A 279 10.06 4.77 4.17
CA TYR A 279 11.06 3.97 3.48
C TYR A 279 11.98 3.31 4.51
N PHE A 280 11.71 2.05 4.83
CA PHE A 280 12.56 1.26 5.72
C PHE A 280 13.78 0.77 4.96
N GLN A 281 14.96 1.10 5.47
CA GLN A 281 16.24 0.70 4.91
C GLN A 281 16.99 -0.22 5.90
N PRO A 282 17.26 -1.48 5.51
CA PRO A 282 17.97 -2.41 6.38
C PRO A 282 19.46 -2.05 6.50
N ILE A 283 20.06 -2.46 7.60
CA ILE A 283 21.51 -2.33 7.83
C ILE A 283 22.18 -3.58 7.28
N LEU A 284 22.89 -3.43 6.15
CA LEU A 284 23.56 -4.51 5.44
C LEU A 284 25.02 -4.13 5.22
N GLU A 285 25.92 -4.98 5.71
CA GLU A 285 27.36 -4.80 5.52
C GLU A 285 27.73 -4.93 4.05
N THR A 286 28.47 -3.94 3.54
CA THR A 286 29.18 -4.07 2.27
C THR A 286 30.47 -4.83 2.57
N SER A 287 30.57 -6.07 2.07
CA SER A 287 31.57 -7.08 2.48
C SER A 287 32.99 -6.55 2.75
N LEU A 288 33.53 -7.00 3.89
CA LEU A 288 34.95 -7.01 4.28
C LEU A 288 35.60 -8.40 4.14
N VAL A 289 34.92 -9.38 3.54
CA VAL A 289 35.47 -10.73 3.37
C VAL A 289 36.57 -10.64 2.32
N LYS A 290 37.81 -10.32 2.75
CA LYS A 290 39.00 -10.14 1.90
C LYS A 290 38.98 -11.06 0.67
N PRO A 291 38.95 -10.51 -0.54
CA PRO A 291 40.01 -10.78 -1.48
C PRO A 291 41.01 -9.63 -1.34
N LEU A 292 42.29 -9.95 -1.18
CA LEU A 292 43.39 -8.97 -1.10
C LEU A 292 43.63 -8.23 -2.44
N GLY A 293 42.68 -8.27 -3.38
CA GLY A 293 42.81 -7.75 -4.74
C GLY A 293 41.51 -7.87 -5.55
N PRO A 294 41.52 -7.42 -6.82
CA PRO A 294 40.37 -7.52 -7.72
C PRO A 294 39.98 -8.98 -7.97
N TYR A 295 38.70 -9.24 -8.17
CA TYR A 295 38.24 -10.52 -8.70
C TYR A 295 38.67 -10.63 -10.16
N THR A 296 39.35 -11.70 -10.52
CA THR A 296 39.79 -11.96 -11.89
C THR A 296 39.38 -13.34 -12.35
N GLU A 297 38.88 -13.47 -13.57
CA GLU A 297 38.50 -14.75 -14.17
C GLU A 297 38.80 -14.77 -15.67
N GLU A 298 39.43 -15.84 -16.14
CA GLU A 298 39.71 -16.07 -17.55
C GLU A 298 38.60 -16.92 -18.18
N VAL A 299 38.05 -16.46 -19.31
CA VAL A 299 36.97 -17.16 -19.99
C VAL A 299 37.24 -17.25 -21.49
N LYS A 300 37.08 -18.45 -22.04
CA LYS A 300 37.21 -18.71 -23.47
C LYS A 300 36.01 -18.15 -24.25
N ILE A 301 36.26 -17.23 -25.18
CA ILE A 301 35.23 -16.64 -26.05
C ILE A 301 34.92 -17.60 -27.21
N ALA A 302 35.89 -17.78 -28.11
CA ALA A 302 35.77 -18.59 -29.32
C ALA A 302 37.16 -18.96 -29.84
N GLY A 303 37.33 -20.18 -30.39
CA GLY A 303 38.60 -20.60 -30.98
C GLY A 303 39.79 -20.47 -30.01
N THR A 304 40.73 -19.57 -30.33
CA THR A 304 41.92 -19.24 -29.54
C THR A 304 41.81 -17.92 -28.76
N ILE A 305 40.62 -17.31 -28.72
CA ILE A 305 40.39 -16.01 -28.07
C ILE A 305 39.86 -16.21 -26.65
N TYR A 306 40.53 -15.58 -25.70
CA TYR A 306 40.21 -15.57 -24.27
C TYR A 306 39.94 -14.14 -23.80
N ALA A 307 39.05 -13.98 -22.83
CA ALA A 307 38.82 -12.73 -22.12
C ALA A 307 39.19 -12.90 -20.65
N PHE A 308 40.04 -12.01 -20.14
CA PHE A 308 40.25 -11.82 -18.73
C PHE A 308 39.29 -10.76 -18.22
N VAL A 309 38.42 -11.16 -17.31
CA VAL A 309 37.43 -10.30 -16.67
C VAL A 309 37.95 -9.92 -15.30
N SER A 310 38.04 -8.62 -15.01
CA SER A 310 38.46 -8.13 -13.69
C SER A 310 37.41 -7.18 -13.10
N LEU A 311 36.99 -7.43 -11.86
CA LEU A 311 36.16 -6.53 -11.07
C LEU A 311 36.94 -6.06 -9.85
N PRO A 312 37.01 -4.74 -9.56
CA PRO A 312 37.70 -4.23 -8.38
C PRO A 312 37.11 -4.72 -7.06
N SER A 313 35.79 -4.95 -7.03
CA SER A 313 35.07 -5.45 -5.86
C SER A 313 33.90 -6.31 -6.29
N LEU A 314 33.48 -7.23 -5.42
CA LEU A 314 32.23 -8.00 -5.54
C LEU A 314 31.12 -7.44 -4.65
N ALA A 315 31.42 -6.42 -3.86
CA ALA A 315 30.47 -5.76 -2.98
C ALA A 315 30.48 -4.24 -3.20
N TYR A 316 29.30 -3.64 -3.32
CA TYR A 316 29.14 -2.22 -3.57
C TYR A 316 28.11 -1.63 -2.60
N ASN A 317 28.38 -0.44 -2.09
CA ASN A 317 27.42 0.33 -1.31
C ASN A 317 26.49 1.10 -2.27
N VAL A 318 25.17 0.95 -2.12
CA VAL A 318 24.18 1.54 -3.04
C VAL A 318 24.04 3.07 -2.96
N PHE A 319 24.56 3.70 -1.91
CA PHE A 319 24.55 5.16 -1.71
C PHE A 319 25.86 5.82 -2.12
N GLU A 320 26.99 5.15 -1.89
CA GLU A 320 28.32 5.70 -2.20
C GLU A 320 28.73 5.42 -3.65
N HIS A 321 28.43 4.23 -4.17
CA HIS A 321 28.88 3.82 -5.51
C HIS A 321 27.84 4.15 -6.56
N LYS A 322 28.27 4.75 -7.67
CA LYS A 322 27.40 5.07 -8.82
C LYS A 322 27.46 4.03 -9.94
N LYS A 323 28.61 3.34 -10.07
CA LYS A 323 28.91 2.44 -11.20
C LYS A 323 29.72 1.22 -10.73
N ILE A 324 29.53 0.11 -11.43
CA ILE A 324 30.33 -1.12 -11.31
C ILE A 324 31.26 -1.18 -12.52
N PRO A 325 32.57 -0.90 -12.34
CA PRO A 325 33.55 -1.04 -13.41
C PRO A 325 33.90 -2.51 -13.62
N VAL A 326 33.67 -3.00 -14.84
CA VAL A 326 34.06 -4.33 -15.31
C VAL A 326 35.17 -4.14 -16.34
N ARG A 327 36.39 -4.56 -15.99
CA ARG A 327 37.53 -4.54 -16.91
C ARG A 327 37.56 -5.83 -17.72
N LEU A 328 37.79 -5.71 -19.03
CA LEU A 328 37.88 -6.84 -19.95
C LEU A 328 39.15 -6.67 -20.77
N SER A 329 40.07 -7.63 -20.66
CA SER A 329 41.29 -7.68 -21.47
C SER A 329 41.22 -8.92 -22.36
N ILE A 330 41.36 -8.74 -23.67
CA ILE A 330 41.11 -9.82 -24.64
C ILE A 330 42.41 -10.25 -25.28
N HIS A 331 42.69 -11.55 -25.19
CA HIS A 331 43.94 -12.13 -25.64
C HIS A 331 43.67 -13.22 -26.69
N SER A 332 44.55 -13.33 -27.67
CA SER A 332 44.57 -14.45 -28.63
C SER A 332 45.80 -15.30 -28.37
N SER A 333 45.63 -16.61 -28.25
CA SER A 333 46.74 -17.55 -28.10
C SER A 333 47.52 -17.79 -29.41
N ARG A 334 47.04 -17.25 -30.54
CA ARG A 334 47.78 -17.19 -31.81
C ARG A 334 48.19 -15.75 -32.10
N GLN A 335 49.47 -15.51 -32.39
CA GLN A 335 49.91 -14.31 -33.11
C GLN A 335 49.28 -14.36 -34.51
N GLN A 336 48.17 -13.66 -34.71
CA GLN A 336 47.51 -13.60 -36.01
C GLN A 336 47.96 -12.33 -36.74
N THR A 337 48.71 -12.56 -37.81
CA THR A 337 49.06 -11.63 -38.90
C THR A 337 47.90 -11.36 -39.86
N GLU A 338 46.71 -11.92 -39.62
CA GLU A 338 45.53 -11.74 -40.48
C GLU A 338 44.28 -11.43 -39.65
N LYS A 339 43.59 -10.35 -40.04
CA LYS A 339 42.28 -9.94 -39.51
C LYS A 339 41.25 -11.04 -39.78
N SER A 340 41.02 -11.92 -38.79
CA SER A 340 39.88 -12.84 -38.82
C SER A 340 38.58 -12.08 -38.52
N ASP A 341 37.63 -12.20 -39.45
CA ASP A 341 36.42 -11.40 -39.60
C ASP A 341 35.28 -11.70 -38.60
N SER A 342 35.54 -12.38 -37.47
CA SER A 342 34.51 -12.62 -36.46
C SER A 342 34.55 -11.57 -35.35
N PHE A 343 34.07 -10.36 -35.63
CA PHE A 343 33.86 -9.33 -34.62
C PHE A 343 32.84 -9.83 -33.58
N ALA A 344 33.32 -10.26 -32.42
CA ALA A 344 32.47 -10.64 -31.30
C ALA A 344 32.01 -9.37 -30.58
N GLN A 345 30.70 -9.18 -30.46
CA GLN A 345 30.16 -8.12 -29.61
C GLN A 345 29.98 -8.70 -28.20
N ILE A 346 30.71 -8.16 -27.22
CA ILE A 346 30.54 -8.54 -25.82
C ILE A 346 29.36 -7.75 -25.24
N HIS A 347 28.44 -8.48 -24.64
CA HIS A 347 27.31 -7.96 -23.92
C HIS A 347 27.53 -8.20 -22.42
N VAL A 348 27.81 -7.12 -21.70
CA VAL A 348 27.99 -7.08 -20.25
C VAL A 348 26.70 -6.57 -19.63
N TYR A 349 26.20 -7.24 -18.59
CA TYR A 349 24.95 -6.86 -17.96
C TYR A 349 24.95 -7.13 -16.46
N LEU A 350 24.20 -6.32 -15.72
CA LEU A 350 23.81 -6.56 -14.34
C LEU A 350 22.36 -7.05 -14.33
N LYS A 351 22.13 -8.24 -13.78
CA LYS A 351 20.79 -8.78 -13.54
C LYS A 351 20.50 -8.89 -12.05
N ARG A 352 19.29 -8.48 -11.67
CA ARG A 352 18.68 -8.77 -10.38
C ARG A 352 17.85 -10.04 -10.54
N HIS A 353 18.06 -11.03 -9.69
CA HIS A 353 17.15 -12.16 -9.55
C HIS A 353 16.38 -12.00 -8.26
N MET A 354 15.07 -12.11 -8.37
CA MET A 354 14.16 -12.11 -7.23
C MET A 354 13.53 -13.47 -7.15
N THR A 355 13.80 -14.19 -6.06
CA THR A 355 13.23 -15.50 -5.82
C THR A 355 12.21 -15.38 -4.70
N ILE A 356 11.00 -15.89 -4.92
CA ILE A 356 9.96 -16.05 -3.91
C ILE A 356 9.84 -17.54 -3.61
N PHE A 357 9.90 -17.87 -2.33
CA PHE A 357 9.77 -19.22 -1.81
C PHE A 357 8.37 -19.38 -1.19
N HIS A 358 7.53 -20.16 -1.85
CA HIS A 358 6.29 -20.68 -1.29
C HIS A 358 6.57 -22.00 -0.57
N ASP A 359 5.58 -22.49 0.18
CA ASP A 359 5.76 -23.72 0.96
C ASP A 359 5.96 -24.95 0.04
N SER A 360 5.43 -24.93 -1.18
CA SER A 360 5.47 -26.04 -2.14
C SER A 360 6.29 -25.78 -3.40
N PHE A 361 6.65 -24.53 -3.71
CA PHE A 361 7.39 -24.18 -4.91
C PHE A 361 8.19 -22.89 -4.72
N SER A 362 9.17 -22.65 -5.59
CA SER A 362 9.88 -21.38 -5.68
C SER A 362 9.75 -20.80 -7.08
N ARG A 363 9.59 -19.47 -7.17
CA ARG A 363 9.58 -18.74 -8.43
C ARG A 363 10.69 -17.72 -8.45
N THR A 364 11.50 -17.72 -9.50
CA THR A 364 12.57 -16.73 -9.71
C THR A 364 12.28 -15.89 -10.95
N GLU A 365 12.37 -14.58 -10.81
CA GLU A 365 12.35 -13.64 -11.93
C GLU A 365 13.70 -12.94 -12.05
N ALA A 366 14.17 -12.74 -13.28
CA ALA A 366 15.41 -12.04 -13.56
C ALA A 366 15.15 -10.74 -14.33
N THR A 367 15.47 -9.60 -13.73
CA THR A 367 15.35 -8.26 -14.33
C THR A 367 16.73 -7.72 -14.68
N THR A 368 16.91 -7.24 -15.90
CA THR A 368 18.15 -6.54 -16.30
C THR A 368 18.13 -5.12 -15.75
N ILE A 369 19.10 -4.79 -14.89
CA ILE A 369 19.24 -3.46 -14.26
C ILE A 369 20.09 -2.53 -15.12
N SER A 370 21.19 -3.05 -15.66
CA SER A 370 22.09 -2.30 -16.51
C SER A 370 22.70 -3.23 -17.54
N GLN A 371 22.96 -2.73 -18.74
CA GLN A 371 23.59 -3.50 -19.80
C GLN A 371 24.38 -2.57 -20.71
N VAL A 372 25.50 -3.07 -21.21
CA VAL A 372 26.35 -2.39 -22.18
C VAL A 372 26.80 -3.41 -23.21
N ASP A 373 26.63 -3.05 -24.47
CA ASP A 373 27.09 -3.81 -25.62
C ASP A 373 28.35 -3.13 -26.18
N GLN A 374 29.49 -3.84 -26.14
CA GLN A 374 30.77 -3.32 -26.59
C GLN A 374 31.35 -4.22 -27.68
N ARG A 375 31.80 -3.61 -28.78
CA ARG A 375 32.59 -4.31 -29.80
C ARG A 375 34.02 -4.41 -29.34
N VAL A 376 34.62 -5.56 -29.59
CA VAL A 376 35.97 -5.86 -29.11
C VAL A 376 36.79 -6.62 -30.15
N ALA A 377 38.10 -6.42 -30.10
CA ALA A 377 39.12 -7.09 -30.88
C ALA A 377 40.20 -7.71 -29.96
N PRO A 378 40.96 -8.72 -30.45
CA PRO A 378 42.12 -9.23 -29.73
C PRO A 378 43.14 -8.11 -29.47
N GLY A 379 43.62 -7.99 -28.24
CA GLY A 379 44.52 -6.92 -27.78
C GLY A 379 43.81 -5.75 -27.08
N ASP A 380 42.48 -5.68 -27.14
CA ASP A 380 41.73 -4.63 -26.46
C ASP A 380 41.77 -4.81 -24.93
N ASP A 381 41.95 -3.70 -24.21
CA ASP A 381 41.73 -3.59 -22.77
C ASP A 381 40.70 -2.48 -22.52
N ILE A 382 39.49 -2.88 -22.13
CA ILE A 382 38.33 -1.99 -22.02
C ILE A 382 37.74 -2.01 -20.62
N THR A 383 37.21 -0.87 -20.19
CA THR A 383 36.44 -0.77 -18.94
C THR A 383 34.98 -0.44 -19.26
N VAL A 384 34.09 -1.34 -18.91
CA VAL A 384 32.64 -1.17 -19.04
C VAL A 384 32.06 -0.79 -17.69
N ASN A 385 31.25 0.27 -17.63
CA ASN A 385 30.62 0.72 -16.40
C ASN A 385 29.13 0.39 -16.39
N LEU A 386 28.72 -0.51 -15.49
CA LEU A 386 27.31 -0.82 -15.26
C LEU A 386 26.74 0.11 -14.18
N HIS A 387 25.50 0.56 -14.35
CA HIS A 387 24.81 1.37 -13.35
C HIS A 387 24.20 0.49 -12.25
N LEU A 388 24.17 1.01 -11.02
CA LEU A 388 23.48 0.37 -9.89
C LEU A 388 21.94 0.52 -10.02
N PRO A 389 21.15 -0.26 -9.26
CA PRO A 389 19.70 -0.12 -9.24
C PRO A 389 19.25 1.27 -8.80
N GLN A 390 18.43 1.96 -9.62
CA GLN A 390 17.94 3.31 -9.33
C GLN A 390 16.97 3.37 -8.13
N ASP A 391 16.27 2.27 -7.90
CA ASP A 391 15.36 2.03 -6.77
C ASP A 391 16.12 1.72 -5.46
N GLN A 392 17.47 1.73 -5.49
CA GLN A 392 18.36 1.47 -4.36
C GLN A 392 18.08 0.12 -3.68
N THR A 393 17.54 -0.84 -4.45
CA THR A 393 17.31 -2.19 -3.95
C THR A 393 18.64 -2.88 -3.63
N VAL A 394 18.68 -3.47 -2.44
CA VAL A 394 19.87 -4.10 -1.84
C VAL A 394 19.82 -5.62 -1.99
N THR A 395 20.96 -6.28 -1.82
CA THR A 395 21.01 -7.74 -1.80
C THR A 395 20.38 -8.25 -0.51
N LEU A 396 19.40 -9.14 -0.63
CA LEU A 396 18.63 -9.65 0.50
C LEU A 396 18.64 -11.17 0.48
N CYS A 397 19.35 -11.78 1.43
CA CYS A 397 19.49 -13.24 1.51
C CYS A 397 19.04 -13.82 2.86
N TYR A 398 18.50 -12.99 3.77
CA TYR A 398 18.14 -13.44 5.12
C TYR A 398 16.67 -13.84 5.28
N SER A 399 15.79 -13.47 4.34
CA SER A 399 14.39 -13.86 4.37
C SER A 399 14.21 -15.28 3.83
N LYS A 400 13.38 -16.09 4.49
CA LYS A 400 13.00 -17.43 4.01
C LYS A 400 11.95 -17.41 2.91
N ARG A 401 11.20 -16.30 2.78
CA ARG A 401 10.09 -16.16 1.82
C ARG A 401 10.51 -15.54 0.51
N PHE A 402 11.56 -14.74 0.51
CA PHE A 402 12.08 -14.18 -0.71
C PHE A 402 13.56 -13.81 -0.59
N SER A 403 14.26 -13.81 -1.70
CA SER A 403 15.63 -13.34 -1.79
C SER A 403 15.80 -12.42 -3.00
N ILE A 404 16.72 -11.47 -2.87
CA ILE A 404 17.17 -10.60 -3.96
C ILE A 404 18.66 -10.82 -4.12
N ASP A 405 19.08 -11.34 -5.26
CA ASP A 405 20.48 -11.53 -5.62
C ASP A 405 20.83 -10.77 -6.91
N TYR A 406 22.08 -10.36 -7.04
CA TYR A 406 22.56 -9.68 -8.23
C TYR A 406 23.70 -10.44 -8.85
N ARG A 407 23.71 -10.48 -10.18
CA ARG A 407 24.79 -11.10 -10.93
C ARG A 407 25.23 -10.22 -12.09
N VAL A 408 26.54 -9.99 -12.19
CA VAL A 408 27.14 -9.46 -13.42
C VAL A 408 27.38 -10.63 -14.36
N GLY A 409 26.73 -10.56 -15.51
CA GLY A 409 26.88 -11.55 -16.56
C GLY A 409 27.60 -10.96 -17.75
N ILE A 410 28.42 -11.82 -18.37
CA ILE A 410 29.08 -11.51 -19.64
C ILE A 410 28.63 -12.56 -20.64
N SER A 411 28.24 -12.10 -21.82
CA SER A 411 27.87 -12.95 -22.93
C SER A 411 28.46 -12.42 -24.21
N VAL A 412 28.75 -13.32 -25.14
CA VAL A 412 29.22 -12.94 -26.47
C VAL A 412 28.09 -13.14 -27.47
N LYS A 413 27.88 -12.11 -28.28
CA LYS A 413 27.02 -12.13 -29.45
C LYS A 413 27.90 -12.35 -30.68
N THR A 414 27.71 -13.46 -31.35
CA THR A 414 28.38 -13.81 -32.61
C THR A 414 27.37 -13.75 -33.74
N ARG A 415 27.72 -13.07 -34.83
CA ARG A 415 26.90 -13.02 -36.02
C ARG A 415 27.35 -14.11 -36.99
N HIS A 416 26.44 -15.00 -37.35
CA HIS A 416 26.62 -16.01 -38.39
C HIS A 416 25.66 -15.68 -39.54
N GLY A 417 26.10 -14.82 -40.46
CA GLY A 417 25.25 -14.32 -41.55
C GLY A 417 24.05 -13.50 -41.03
N PRO A 418 22.80 -13.89 -41.33
CA PRO A 418 21.61 -13.21 -40.82
C PRO A 418 21.25 -13.58 -39.36
N LEU A 419 21.85 -14.65 -38.80
CA LEU A 419 21.55 -15.12 -37.45
C LEU A 419 22.54 -14.54 -36.43
N ILE A 420 22.03 -14.17 -35.25
CA ILE A 420 22.84 -13.76 -34.11
C ILE A 420 22.70 -14.81 -33.00
N THR A 421 23.82 -15.43 -32.63
CA THR A 421 23.89 -16.36 -31.51
C THR A 421 24.42 -15.65 -30.27
N LYS A 422 23.76 -15.86 -29.12
CA LYS A 422 24.19 -15.30 -27.82
C LYS A 422 24.64 -16.43 -26.91
N LYS A 423 25.92 -16.47 -26.57
CA LYS A 423 26.51 -17.44 -25.64
C LYS A 423 26.82 -16.78 -24.31
N LYS A 424 26.27 -17.29 -23.20
CA LYS A 424 26.64 -16.83 -21.85
C LYS A 424 28.04 -17.34 -21.54
N LEU A 425 28.94 -16.44 -21.18
CA LEU A 425 30.32 -16.76 -20.83
C LEU A 425 30.48 -16.86 -19.31
N LEU A 426 29.95 -15.87 -18.59
CA LEU A 426 30.18 -15.73 -17.16
C LEU A 426 28.96 -15.22 -16.39
N SER A 427 28.92 -15.50 -15.09
CA SER A 427 27.91 -15.05 -14.14
C SER A 427 28.50 -14.87 -12.75
N ILE A 428 28.95 -13.66 -12.41
CA ILE A 428 29.60 -13.34 -11.15
C ILE A 428 28.56 -12.81 -10.16
N PRO A 429 28.40 -13.38 -8.95
CA PRO A 429 27.53 -12.82 -7.92
C PRO A 429 28.09 -11.50 -7.38
N ILE A 430 27.22 -10.51 -7.21
CA ILE A 430 27.55 -9.21 -6.59
C ILE A 430 26.62 -8.95 -5.41
N THR A 431 27.17 -8.37 -4.36
CA THR A 431 26.44 -7.98 -3.15
C THR A 431 26.28 -6.47 -3.09
N PHE A 432 25.06 -6.01 -2.84
CA PHE A 432 24.75 -4.61 -2.55
C PHE A 432 24.43 -4.43 -1.08
N GLY A 433 25.25 -3.64 -0.38
CA GLY A 433 25.08 -3.29 1.02
C GLY A 433 24.66 -1.83 1.22
N THR A 434 24.28 -1.49 2.45
CA THR A 434 23.89 -0.12 2.86
C THR A 434 24.94 0.55 3.73
N LEU A 435 25.77 -0.23 4.43
CA LEU A 435 26.86 0.29 5.24
C LEU A 435 28.09 0.62 4.40
N PRO A 436 28.84 1.68 4.74
CA PRO A 436 30.12 1.99 4.12
C PRO A 436 31.07 0.79 4.12
N VAL A 437 31.98 0.74 3.16
CA VAL A 437 33.01 -0.30 3.12
C VAL A 437 33.83 -0.25 4.42
N GLY A 438 33.92 -1.36 5.13
CA GLY A 438 34.65 -1.43 6.40
C GLY A 438 33.78 -1.25 7.65
N ALA A 439 32.58 -0.69 7.52
CA ALA A 439 31.66 -0.55 8.64
C ALA A 439 31.00 -1.88 9.00
N ARG A 440 30.76 -2.08 10.29
CA ARG A 440 30.14 -3.29 10.85
C ARG A 440 28.73 -2.99 11.33
N ALA A 441 27.83 -3.93 11.11
CA ALA A 441 26.51 -3.87 11.69
C ALA A 441 26.60 -3.99 13.23
N PRO A 442 25.67 -3.38 13.99
CA PRO A 442 25.59 -3.57 15.44
C PRO A 442 25.52 -5.06 15.80
N ALA A 443 26.24 -5.48 16.83
CA ALA A 443 26.29 -6.88 17.26
C ALA A 443 24.89 -7.44 17.62
N ASP A 444 24.04 -6.59 18.18
CA ASP A 444 22.69 -6.94 18.62
C ASP A 444 21.65 -6.86 17.49
N LEU A 445 22.07 -6.56 16.25
CA LEU A 445 21.17 -6.44 15.11
C LEU A 445 20.60 -7.82 14.74
N THR A 446 19.30 -7.99 14.97
CA THR A 446 18.61 -9.24 14.65
C THR A 446 18.09 -9.20 13.21
N LYS A 447 18.26 -10.29 12.46
CA LYS A 447 17.65 -10.44 11.12
C LYS A 447 16.19 -10.82 11.32
N PHE A 448 15.26 -10.17 10.61
CA PHE A 448 13.86 -10.58 10.65
C PHE A 448 13.70 -11.99 10.08
N THR A 449 12.96 -12.83 10.79
CA THR A 449 12.60 -14.19 10.38
C THR A 449 11.07 -14.36 10.40
N ASP A 450 10.53 -15.20 9.51
CA ASP A 450 9.08 -15.46 9.40
C ASP A 450 8.64 -16.43 10.51
N ASP A 451 7.43 -16.23 11.06
CA ASP A 451 6.78 -16.96 12.17
C ASP A 451 6.91 -18.50 12.15
N ARG A 452 7.14 -19.09 10.97
CA ARG A 452 7.20 -20.54 10.80
C ARG A 452 8.54 -21.16 11.20
N ILE A 453 9.46 -20.37 11.74
CA ILE A 453 10.71 -20.83 12.34
C ILE A 453 10.54 -20.79 13.86
N ILE A 454 10.65 -21.97 14.49
CA ILE A 454 10.50 -22.15 15.94
C ILE A 454 11.47 -21.22 16.69
N ASN A 455 10.94 -20.54 17.72
CA ASN A 455 11.61 -19.60 18.64
C ASN A 455 12.00 -18.22 18.08
N ASP A 456 11.27 -17.67 17.12
CA ASP A 456 11.47 -16.27 16.71
C ASP A 456 10.77 -15.26 17.67
N THR A 457 11.56 -14.44 18.37
CA THR A 457 11.06 -13.34 19.20
C THR A 457 10.91 -12.02 18.45
N THR A 458 11.33 -11.92 17.17
CA THR A 458 11.37 -10.65 16.44
C THR A 458 9.99 -10.03 16.22
N LEU A 459 8.94 -10.84 16.09
CA LEU A 459 7.54 -10.37 16.05
C LEU A 459 7.04 -9.82 17.40
N ARG A 460 7.73 -10.11 18.50
CA ARG A 460 7.47 -9.50 19.81
C ARG A 460 8.19 -8.16 19.97
N THR A 461 9.31 -7.95 19.28
CA THR A 461 9.99 -6.66 19.18
C THR A 461 9.29 -5.78 18.16
N LYS A 462 8.26 -5.07 18.60
CA LYS A 462 7.52 -4.10 17.78
C LYS A 462 8.04 -2.68 18.03
N PRO A 463 7.80 -1.73 17.10
CA PRO A 463 8.08 -0.33 17.38
C PRO A 463 7.31 0.15 18.61
N LYS A 464 7.90 1.08 19.35
CA LYS A 464 7.32 1.66 20.57
C LYS A 464 7.05 3.13 20.34
N PHE A 465 5.82 3.55 20.55
CA PHE A 465 5.53 4.97 20.70
C PHE A 465 6.00 5.42 22.08
N LEU A 466 6.91 6.39 22.10
CA LEU A 466 7.42 7.01 23.31
C LEU A 466 6.58 8.24 23.65
N ARG A 467 6.59 8.64 24.92
CA ARG A 467 6.02 9.93 25.30
C ARG A 467 6.88 11.03 24.66
N PRO A 468 6.29 11.99 23.93
CA PRO A 468 7.03 13.14 23.43
C PRO A 468 7.70 13.84 24.60
N MET A 469 8.98 14.21 24.44
CA MET A 469 9.60 15.16 25.37
C MET A 469 8.82 16.46 25.26
N ARG A 470 8.03 16.77 26.28
CA ARG A 470 7.53 18.13 26.45
C ARG A 470 8.76 18.96 26.81
N TRP A 471 8.96 20.10 26.16
CA TRP A 471 9.77 21.16 26.74
C TRP A 471 9.04 21.70 27.99
N GLU A 472 8.91 20.88 29.03
CA GLU A 472 8.66 21.34 30.39
C GLU A 472 9.95 22.02 30.85
N ASN A 473 10.17 23.24 30.35
CA ASN A 473 11.11 24.22 30.90
C ASN A 473 10.85 25.60 30.25
N GLU A 474 9.59 25.97 30.04
CA GLU A 474 9.26 27.35 30.42
C GLU A 474 9.21 27.34 31.94
N LEU A 475 10.38 27.54 32.56
CA LEU A 475 10.42 27.96 33.96
C LEU A 475 9.44 29.13 34.05
N PRO A 476 8.50 29.15 35.02
CA PRO A 476 7.64 30.31 35.20
C PRO A 476 8.53 31.55 35.27
N ALA A 477 8.14 32.61 34.56
CA ALA A 477 8.91 33.85 34.55
C ALA A 477 9.27 34.23 36.00
N TYR A 478 10.56 34.51 36.23
CA TYR A 478 11.07 34.73 37.58
C TYR A 478 10.38 35.97 38.17
N ASP A 479 9.43 35.77 39.09
CA ASP A 479 8.83 36.85 39.85
C ASP A 479 9.79 37.23 40.97
N LEU A 480 10.35 38.45 40.92
CA LEU A 480 11.31 38.97 41.91
C LEU A 480 10.73 39.01 43.34
N VAL A 481 9.41 38.88 43.50
CA VAL A 481 8.72 39.01 44.78
C VAL A 481 8.31 37.66 45.38
N ARG A 482 8.30 36.56 44.60
CA ARG A 482 7.88 35.24 45.12
C ARG A 482 8.53 34.06 44.39
N PRO A 483 9.12 33.09 45.12
CA PRO A 483 9.55 31.84 44.49
C PRO A 483 8.35 31.06 43.93
N PRO A 484 8.50 30.33 42.80
CA PRO A 484 7.39 29.66 42.15
C PRO A 484 6.73 28.61 43.04
N SER A 485 5.40 28.61 43.16
CA SER A 485 4.66 27.56 43.84
C SER A 485 4.49 26.35 42.92
N TYR A 486 5.08 25.21 43.27
CA TYR A 486 4.99 23.96 42.50
C TYR A 486 3.68 23.17 42.69
N SER A 487 2.65 23.78 43.28
CA SER A 487 1.40 23.12 43.64
C SER A 487 0.24 23.57 42.75
N THR A 488 0.29 23.22 41.46
CA THR A 488 -0.90 23.24 40.60
C THR A 488 -0.91 21.96 39.78
N ALA A 489 -1.86 21.07 40.10
CA ALA A 489 -2.22 19.97 39.24
C ALA A 489 -2.68 20.55 37.90
N VAL A 490 -1.90 20.32 36.85
CA VAL A 490 -2.13 20.92 35.53
C VAL A 490 -3.22 20.14 34.79
N SER A 491 -4.33 20.83 34.55
CA SER A 491 -5.43 20.41 33.67
C SER A 491 -4.92 20.18 32.23
N PRO A 492 -5.44 19.19 31.48
CA PRO A 492 -5.02 18.94 30.10
C PRO A 492 -5.56 20.03 29.17
N ALA A 493 -4.87 21.17 29.09
CA ALA A 493 -5.17 22.22 28.14
C ALA A 493 -4.58 21.87 26.77
N VAL A 494 -5.48 21.83 25.80
CA VAL A 494 -5.27 21.94 24.35
C VAL A 494 -4.35 23.13 24.06
N LEU A 495 -3.31 22.94 23.25
CA LEU A 495 -2.43 24.03 22.80
C LEU A 495 -2.99 24.64 21.50
N TYR A 496 -2.97 25.98 21.52
CA TYR A 496 -3.44 26.98 20.54
C TYR A 496 -3.23 26.68 19.05
#